data_AF-A0A357MQZ3-F1
#
_entry.id   AF-A0A357MQZ3-F1
#
_cell.length_a   1.000
_cell.length_b   1.000
_cell.length_c   1.000
_cell.angle_alpha   90.00
_cell.angle_beta   90.00
_cell.angle_gamma   90.00
#
_symmetry.space_group_name_H-M   'P 1'
#
loop_
_entity.id
_entity.type
_entity.pdbx_description
1 polymer ?
#
loop_
_entity_poly.entity_id
_entity_poly.type
_entity_poly.pdbx_seq_one_letter_code
_entity_poly.pdbx_strand_id
1 'polypeptide(L)'
;MFMSLAWLTCLAVKKLIKKIEGHMKTSNKIVIFFFGALGGLLFGYDTGIIASALVYIKGDLQLTPIGEAWVVSGIILGAAIGAIGSGFLSDKVGRKKVVFIEAVIFTAGSLGCALSITATQLILFRFVLGLAVGGASALVPLYLSEMAPKEIRGALSALNQVMIITGIVMASIIGYILTSSADGWRIMLGLGVVPSIIMALGALMIPESPRWLIAKNKEAEARAVLLKTRSQTIAEEEIIEIKRVVALEDKGIREITDKWVRPLLWLGIFLAILQQFTGINAVVYFTPTILVGLGVAPADAILYNVGLGVVMLVMTIIATQLIDKVGRKNLLIYG
;
A
#
# COMPACT_ATOMS: atom_id res chain seq x y z
N MET A 1 -0.05 0.02 29.48
CA MET A 1 0.60 -0.83 28.45
C MET A 1 0.47 -0.26 27.04
N PHE A 2 -0.73 0.12 26.57
CA PHE A 2 -0.93 0.75 25.24
C PHE A 2 -0.09 2.01 24.98
N MET A 3 0.09 2.89 25.98
CA MET A 3 0.92 4.10 25.82
C MET A 3 2.41 3.82 25.59
N SER A 4 2.99 2.75 26.15
CA SER A 4 4.42 2.45 25.94
C SER A 4 4.67 1.85 24.54
N LEU A 5 3.70 1.10 24.01
CA LEU A 5 3.73 0.53 22.66
C LEU A 5 3.56 1.61 21.59
N ALA A 6 2.62 2.55 21.77
CA ALA A 6 2.48 3.72 20.90
C ALA A 6 3.72 4.63 20.92
N TRP A 7 4.43 4.70 22.05
CA TRP A 7 5.69 5.44 22.14
C TRP A 7 6.82 4.74 21.38
N LEU A 8 6.94 3.41 21.48
CA LEU A 8 7.93 2.61 20.75
C LEU A 8 7.71 2.65 19.22
N THR A 9 6.46 2.60 18.77
CA THR A 9 6.13 2.75 17.35
C THR A 9 6.51 4.14 16.84
N CYS A 10 6.15 5.19 17.59
CA CYS A 10 6.53 6.56 17.28
C CYS A 10 8.06 6.74 17.28
N LEU A 11 8.78 6.07 18.18
CA LEU A 11 10.24 6.12 18.26
C LEU A 11 10.92 5.40 17.09
N ALA A 12 10.41 4.24 16.68
CA ALA A 12 10.93 3.49 15.55
C ALA A 12 10.64 4.20 14.22
N VAL A 13 9.43 4.73 14.05
CA VAL A 13 9.07 5.61 12.94
C VAL A 13 9.97 6.86 12.96
N LYS A 14 10.17 7.50 14.12
CA LYS A 14 11.15 8.60 14.27
C LYS A 14 12.56 8.17 13.90
N LYS A 15 13.00 6.96 14.22
CA LYS A 15 14.35 6.47 13.92
C LYS A 15 14.53 6.18 12.43
N LEU A 16 13.50 5.65 11.78
CA LEU A 16 13.42 5.52 10.32
C LEU A 16 13.41 6.89 9.66
N ILE A 17 12.54 7.80 10.11
CA ILE A 17 12.47 9.18 9.65
C ILE A 17 13.81 9.88 9.88
N LYS A 18 14.49 9.68 11.00
CA LYS A 18 15.79 10.30 11.31
C LYS A 18 16.93 9.70 10.49
N LYS A 19 16.90 8.39 10.19
CA LYS A 19 17.83 7.73 9.24
C LYS A 19 17.62 8.27 7.82
N ILE A 20 16.36 8.54 7.48
CA ILE A 20 15.94 9.20 6.24
C ILE A 20 16.43 10.67 6.25
N GLU A 21 16.15 11.47 7.29
CA GLU A 21 16.55 12.89 7.46
C GLU A 21 18.08 13.08 7.51
N GLY A 22 18.83 12.18 8.14
CA GLY A 22 20.28 12.27 8.29
C GLY A 22 21.06 12.27 6.97
N HIS A 23 20.45 11.77 5.89
CA HIS A 23 20.99 11.80 4.53
C HIS A 23 20.35 12.88 3.65
N MET A 24 19.61 13.85 4.23
CA MET A 24 18.66 14.68 3.48
C MET A 24 18.58 16.14 3.96
N LYS A 25 18.83 17.10 3.05
CA LYS A 25 18.87 18.55 3.34
C LYS A 25 17.71 19.40 2.77
N THR A 26 16.65 18.85 2.17
CA THR A 26 15.69 19.67 1.36
C THR A 26 14.21 19.32 1.55
N SER A 27 13.34 20.36 1.61
CA SER A 27 11.87 20.32 1.76
C SER A 27 11.15 19.39 0.76
N ASN A 28 11.63 19.29 -0.49
CA ASN A 28 11.03 18.44 -1.53
C ASN A 28 11.12 16.92 -1.25
N LYS A 29 12.02 16.47 -0.35
CA LYS A 29 12.17 15.06 0.01
C LYS A 29 11.05 14.58 0.94
N ILE A 30 10.61 15.43 1.87
CA ILE A 30 9.52 15.13 2.81
C ILE A 30 8.23 14.84 2.04
N VAL A 31 7.97 15.59 0.97
CA VAL A 31 6.79 15.42 0.11
C VAL A 31 6.78 14.03 -0.56
N ILE A 32 7.91 13.60 -1.12
CA ILE A 32 8.04 12.28 -1.77
C ILE A 32 7.80 11.14 -0.77
N PHE A 33 8.37 11.24 0.44
CA PHE A 33 8.20 10.20 1.46
C PHE A 33 6.84 10.22 2.13
N PHE A 34 6.25 11.39 2.31
CA PHE A 34 4.88 11.53 2.79
C PHE A 34 3.90 10.84 1.85
N PHE A 35 4.00 11.09 0.54
CA PHE A 35 3.12 10.43 -0.44
C PHE A 35 3.44 8.95 -0.64
N GLY A 36 4.70 8.56 -0.53
CA GLY A 36 5.08 7.15 -0.43
C GLY A 36 4.43 6.42 0.73
N ALA A 37 4.49 7.02 1.92
CA ALA A 37 3.89 6.50 3.14
C ALA A 37 2.36 6.48 3.06
N LEU A 38 1.75 7.50 2.44
CA LEU A 38 0.31 7.61 2.28
C LEU A 38 -0.26 6.49 1.42
N GLY A 39 0.47 6.03 0.40
CA GLY A 39 0.04 4.92 -0.47
C GLY A 39 -0.10 3.60 0.30
N GLY A 40 0.91 3.29 1.11
CA GLY A 40 0.84 2.16 2.03
C GLY A 40 -0.31 2.30 3.03
N LEU A 41 -0.51 3.49 3.61
CA LEU A 41 -1.59 3.76 4.55
C LEU A 41 -2.99 3.59 3.93
N LEU A 42 -3.20 4.02 2.68
CA LEU A 42 -4.43 3.82 1.92
C LEU A 42 -4.74 2.33 1.73
N PHE A 43 -3.75 1.57 1.27
CA PHE A 43 -3.86 0.12 1.12
C PHE A 43 -4.22 -0.55 2.46
N GLY A 44 -3.51 -0.17 3.53
CA GLY A 44 -3.75 -0.67 4.88
C GLY A 44 -5.12 -0.31 5.44
N TYR A 45 -5.58 0.93 5.22
CA TYR A 45 -6.88 1.38 5.67
C TYR A 45 -8.00 0.54 5.08
N ASP A 46 -8.00 0.36 3.75
CA ASP A 46 -9.03 -0.43 3.08
C ASP A 46 -8.99 -1.91 3.49
N THR A 47 -7.77 -2.47 3.58
CA THR A 47 -7.53 -3.84 4.07
C THR A 47 -8.08 -4.05 5.48
N GLY A 48 -7.89 -3.09 6.39
CA GLY A 48 -8.33 -3.23 7.79
C GLY A 48 -9.80 -2.90 8.02
N ILE A 49 -10.35 -1.91 7.29
CA ILE A 49 -11.68 -1.37 7.60
C ILE A 49 -12.79 -2.37 7.27
N ILE A 50 -12.59 -3.21 6.25
CA ILE A 50 -13.55 -4.25 5.89
C ILE A 50 -13.80 -5.23 7.04
N ALA A 51 -12.80 -5.54 7.86
CA ALA A 51 -12.95 -6.48 8.97
C ALA A 51 -13.98 -5.99 9.99
N SER A 52 -13.98 -4.67 10.25
CA SER A 52 -14.96 -4.04 11.15
C SER A 52 -16.30 -3.84 10.47
N ALA A 53 -16.31 -3.43 9.20
CA ALA A 53 -17.53 -3.16 8.45
C ALA A 53 -18.34 -4.44 8.18
N LEU A 54 -17.69 -5.57 7.89
CA LEU A 54 -18.33 -6.83 7.51
C LEU A 54 -19.30 -7.36 8.58
N VAL A 55 -18.98 -7.13 9.85
CA VAL A 55 -19.83 -7.51 11.00
C VAL A 55 -21.22 -6.89 10.89
N TYR A 56 -21.33 -5.66 10.36
CA TYR A 56 -22.59 -4.93 10.23
C TYR A 56 -23.23 -5.09 8.84
N ILE A 57 -22.42 -5.10 7.77
CA ILE A 57 -22.91 -5.25 6.39
C ILE A 57 -23.72 -6.53 6.22
N LYS A 58 -23.30 -7.61 6.91
CA LYS A 58 -23.97 -8.90 6.84
C LYS A 58 -25.47 -8.82 7.14
N GLY A 59 -25.83 -8.13 8.23
CA GLY A 59 -27.22 -7.96 8.64
C GLY A 59 -27.97 -6.95 7.76
N ASP A 60 -27.32 -5.83 7.44
CA ASP A 60 -27.95 -4.72 6.70
C ASP A 60 -28.30 -5.09 5.24
N LEU A 61 -27.36 -5.73 4.54
CA LEU A 61 -27.55 -6.15 3.14
C LEU A 61 -27.98 -7.62 2.99
N GLN A 62 -28.30 -8.30 4.09
CA GLN A 62 -28.68 -9.72 4.14
C GLN A 62 -27.69 -10.61 3.36
N LEU A 63 -26.38 -10.43 3.60
CA LEU A 63 -25.36 -11.18 2.88
C LEU A 63 -25.41 -12.67 3.25
N THR A 64 -25.36 -13.52 2.22
CA THR A 64 -25.01 -14.93 2.38
C THR A 64 -23.50 -15.06 2.63
N PRO A 65 -23.01 -16.20 3.18
CA PRO A 65 -21.57 -16.44 3.34
C PRO A 65 -20.78 -16.30 2.02
N ILE A 66 -21.40 -16.68 0.89
CA ILE A 66 -20.83 -16.50 -0.44
C ILE A 66 -20.77 -15.02 -0.80
N GLY A 67 -21.80 -14.24 -0.47
CA GLY A 67 -21.82 -12.78 -0.65
C GLY A 67 -20.72 -12.08 0.12
N GLU A 68 -20.50 -12.44 1.39
CA GLU A 68 -19.37 -11.94 2.20
C GLU A 68 -18.03 -12.22 1.52
N ALA A 69 -17.84 -13.46 1.05
CA ALA A 69 -16.62 -13.85 0.36
C ALA A 69 -16.40 -13.04 -0.93
N TRP A 70 -17.45 -12.73 -1.69
CA TRP A 70 -17.36 -11.86 -2.87
C TRP A 70 -17.07 -10.41 -2.54
N VAL A 71 -17.62 -9.87 -1.45
CA VAL A 71 -17.33 -8.50 -1.00
C VAL A 71 -15.85 -8.36 -0.63
N VAL A 72 -15.26 -9.39 -0.01
CA VAL A 72 -13.84 -9.42 0.37
C VAL A 72 -12.95 -9.77 -0.82
N SER A 73 -13.35 -10.68 -1.72
CA SER A 73 -12.50 -11.14 -2.82
C SER A 73 -12.57 -10.25 -4.06
N GLY A 74 -13.67 -9.52 -4.25
CA GLY A 74 -13.88 -8.63 -5.40
C GLY A 74 -12.80 -7.55 -5.50
N ILE A 75 -12.34 -7.03 -4.35
CA ILE A 75 -11.23 -6.09 -4.31
C ILE A 75 -9.90 -6.74 -4.71
N ILE A 76 -9.65 -7.99 -4.33
CA ILE A 76 -8.40 -8.71 -4.66
C ILE A 76 -8.34 -8.95 -6.17
N LEU A 77 -9.47 -9.32 -6.79
CA LEU A 77 -9.58 -9.45 -8.24
C LEU A 77 -9.32 -8.10 -8.95
N GLY A 78 -9.96 -7.04 -8.46
CA GLY A 78 -9.69 -5.68 -8.95
C GLY A 78 -8.22 -5.31 -8.78
N ALA A 79 -7.60 -5.64 -7.66
CA ALA A 79 -6.21 -5.32 -7.36
C ALA A 79 -5.24 -6.06 -8.28
N ALA A 80 -5.50 -7.33 -8.61
CA ALA A 80 -4.67 -8.05 -9.59
C ALA A 80 -4.70 -7.37 -10.96
N ILE A 81 -5.88 -6.98 -11.44
CA ILE A 81 -6.04 -6.29 -12.73
C ILE A 81 -5.42 -4.88 -12.67
N GLY A 82 -5.65 -4.16 -11.57
CA GLY A 82 -5.10 -2.83 -11.33
C GLY A 82 -3.58 -2.81 -11.28
N ALA A 83 -2.94 -3.78 -10.61
CA ALA A 83 -1.50 -3.89 -10.54
C ALA A 83 -0.86 -4.12 -11.92
N ILE A 84 -1.47 -4.97 -12.76
CA ILE A 84 -0.99 -5.20 -14.13
C ILE A 84 -1.22 -3.96 -15.00
N GLY A 85 -2.43 -3.39 -14.96
CA GLY A 85 -2.82 -2.25 -15.78
C GLY A 85 -2.03 -0.97 -15.45
N SER A 86 -1.80 -0.71 -14.17
CA SER A 86 -1.04 0.46 -13.69
C SER A 86 0.40 0.45 -14.19
N GLY A 87 1.06 -0.71 -14.23
CA GLY A 87 2.41 -0.84 -14.77
C GLY A 87 2.50 -0.32 -16.20
N PHE A 88 1.70 -0.89 -17.10
CA PHE A 88 1.66 -0.48 -18.52
C PHE A 88 1.26 0.99 -18.70
N LEU A 89 0.26 1.44 -17.94
CA LEU A 89 -0.21 2.81 -18.03
C LEU A 89 0.88 3.78 -17.55
N SER A 90 1.60 3.45 -16.48
CA SER A 90 2.63 4.31 -15.87
C SER A 90 3.86 4.50 -16.76
N ASP A 91 4.19 3.51 -17.58
CA ASP A 91 5.25 3.64 -18.59
C ASP A 91 4.81 4.52 -19.77
N LYS A 92 3.52 4.47 -20.13
CA LYS A 92 2.98 5.30 -21.21
C LYS A 92 2.82 6.75 -20.81
N VAL A 93 2.13 7.04 -19.70
CA VAL A 93 1.69 8.40 -19.32
C VAL A 93 2.45 9.04 -18.16
N GLY A 94 3.29 8.27 -17.45
CA GLY A 94 4.06 8.71 -16.29
C GLY A 94 3.47 8.22 -14.97
N ARG A 95 4.31 8.07 -13.95
CA ARG A 95 3.95 7.56 -12.63
C ARG A 95 3.01 8.54 -11.93
N LYS A 96 3.31 9.85 -12.01
CA LYS A 96 2.51 10.92 -11.37
C LYS A 96 1.04 10.87 -11.78
N LYS A 97 0.79 10.76 -13.08
CA LYS A 97 -0.58 10.75 -13.63
C LYS A 97 -1.35 9.51 -13.23
N VAL A 98 -0.69 8.36 -13.18
CA VAL A 98 -1.34 7.11 -12.77
C VAL A 98 -1.70 7.13 -11.30
N VAL A 99 -0.83 7.60 -10.40
CA VAL A 99 -1.17 7.79 -8.98
C VAL A 99 -2.38 8.71 -8.80
N PHE A 100 -2.48 9.79 -9.59
CA PHE A 100 -3.65 10.67 -9.57
C PHE A 100 -4.93 9.95 -10.02
N ILE A 101 -4.87 9.21 -11.14
CA ILE A 101 -6.00 8.43 -11.64
C ILE A 101 -6.45 7.38 -10.62
N GLU A 102 -5.51 6.66 -10.02
CA GLU A 102 -5.79 5.68 -8.96
C GLU A 102 -6.45 6.33 -7.76
N ALA A 103 -5.99 7.50 -7.31
CA ALA A 103 -6.61 8.22 -6.20
C ALA A 103 -8.06 8.66 -6.52
N VAL A 104 -8.34 9.05 -7.77
CA VAL A 104 -9.70 9.36 -8.22
C VAL A 104 -10.58 8.10 -8.26
N ILE A 105 -10.08 6.99 -8.81
CA ILE A 105 -10.79 5.70 -8.83
C ILE A 105 -11.07 5.21 -7.40
N PHE A 106 -10.09 5.33 -6.49
CA PHE A 106 -10.26 4.98 -5.08
C PHE A 106 -11.37 5.82 -4.45
N THR A 107 -11.37 7.13 -4.67
CA THR A 107 -12.39 8.06 -4.16
C THR A 107 -13.78 7.66 -4.65
N ALA A 108 -13.93 7.40 -5.95
CA ALA A 108 -15.20 6.98 -6.54
C ALA A 108 -15.65 5.61 -6.02
N GLY A 109 -14.73 4.65 -5.89
CA GLY A 109 -15.00 3.33 -5.33
C GLY A 109 -15.43 3.38 -3.86
N SER A 110 -14.77 4.22 -3.06
CA SER A 110 -15.06 4.40 -1.62
C SER A 110 -16.41 5.06 -1.40
N LEU A 111 -16.73 6.11 -2.16
CA LEU A 111 -18.08 6.72 -2.17
C LEU A 111 -19.14 5.73 -2.65
N GLY A 112 -18.87 4.99 -3.72
CA GLY A 112 -19.78 3.98 -4.24
C GLY A 112 -20.07 2.88 -3.21
N CYS A 113 -19.05 2.41 -2.49
CA CYS A 113 -19.22 1.46 -1.39
C CYS A 113 -20.09 2.03 -0.25
N ALA A 114 -19.86 3.29 0.16
CA ALA A 114 -20.65 3.93 1.21
C ALA A 114 -22.12 4.11 0.82
N LEU A 115 -22.38 4.41 -0.46
CA LEU A 115 -23.72 4.63 -1.01
C LEU A 115 -24.41 3.34 -1.49
N SER A 116 -23.78 2.18 -1.36
CA SER A 116 -24.31 0.91 -1.88
C SER A 116 -25.55 0.46 -1.11
N ILE A 117 -26.65 0.18 -1.82
CA ILE A 117 -27.93 -0.26 -1.22
C ILE A 117 -28.10 -1.78 -1.37
N THR A 118 -27.35 -2.40 -2.27
CA THR A 118 -27.40 -3.85 -2.51
C THR A 118 -26.01 -4.48 -2.44
N ALA A 119 -25.96 -5.77 -2.11
CA ALA A 119 -24.73 -6.56 -2.09
C ALA A 119 -23.97 -6.50 -3.42
N THR A 120 -24.69 -6.59 -4.54
CA THR A 120 -24.10 -6.54 -5.89
C THR A 120 -23.45 -5.19 -6.18
N GLN A 121 -24.08 -4.09 -5.80
CA GLN A 121 -23.49 -2.75 -5.92
C GLN A 121 -22.20 -2.66 -5.10
N LEU A 122 -22.24 -3.14 -3.85
CA LEU A 122 -21.07 -3.14 -2.98
C LEU A 122 -19.92 -3.94 -3.61
N ILE A 123 -20.18 -5.15 -4.12
CA ILE A 123 -19.17 -5.99 -4.77
C ILE A 123 -18.58 -5.28 -6.00
N LEU A 124 -19.41 -4.63 -6.83
CA LEU A 124 -18.95 -3.91 -8.01
C LEU A 124 -18.06 -2.71 -7.65
N PHE A 125 -18.45 -1.92 -6.65
CA PHE A 125 -17.63 -0.81 -6.18
C PHE A 125 -16.36 -1.28 -5.46
N ARG A 126 -16.39 -2.44 -4.78
CA ARG A 126 -15.19 -3.09 -4.24
C ARG A 126 -14.22 -3.51 -5.33
N PHE A 127 -14.71 -4.03 -6.44
CA PHE A 127 -13.88 -4.33 -7.60
C PHE A 127 -13.24 -3.06 -8.18
N VAL A 128 -14.01 -1.99 -8.36
CA VAL A 128 -13.51 -0.69 -8.84
C VAL A 128 -12.45 -0.12 -7.90
N LEU A 129 -12.72 -0.12 -6.59
CA LEU A 129 -11.76 0.30 -5.58
C LEU A 129 -10.48 -0.55 -5.64
N GLY A 130 -10.63 -1.86 -5.88
CA GLY A 130 -9.53 -2.79 -6.07
C GLY A 130 -8.58 -2.39 -7.20
N LEU A 131 -9.11 -1.90 -8.33
CA LEU A 131 -8.26 -1.40 -9.44
C LEU A 131 -7.27 -0.32 -8.97
N ALA A 132 -7.72 0.59 -8.11
CA ALA A 132 -6.86 1.62 -7.54
C ALA A 132 -5.89 1.07 -6.49
N VAL A 133 -6.37 0.21 -5.59
CA VAL A 133 -5.57 -0.39 -4.51
C VAL A 133 -4.42 -1.23 -5.06
N GLY A 134 -4.69 -2.08 -6.04
CA GLY A 134 -3.67 -2.90 -6.68
C GLY A 134 -2.68 -2.06 -7.47
N GLY A 135 -3.16 -1.07 -8.22
CA GLY A 135 -2.29 -0.16 -8.96
C GLY A 135 -1.33 0.61 -8.06
N ALA A 136 -1.85 1.23 -7.00
CA ALA A 136 -1.06 1.95 -6.02
C ALA A 136 -0.05 1.03 -5.31
N SER A 137 -0.44 -0.21 -5.00
CA SER A 137 0.46 -1.18 -4.34
C SER A 137 1.69 -1.56 -5.18
N ALA A 138 1.57 -1.54 -6.50
CA ALA A 138 2.68 -1.80 -7.42
C ALA A 138 3.46 -0.51 -7.74
N LEU A 139 2.74 0.59 -7.97
CA LEU A 139 3.30 1.84 -8.47
C LEU A 139 4.03 2.64 -7.39
N VAL A 140 3.52 2.68 -6.16
CA VAL A 140 4.11 3.48 -5.08
C VAL A 140 5.51 2.99 -4.69
N PRO A 141 5.75 1.69 -4.44
CA PRO A 141 7.10 1.20 -4.16
C PRO A 141 8.06 1.40 -5.34
N LEU A 142 7.56 1.23 -6.58
CA LEU A 142 8.34 1.47 -7.79
C LEU A 142 8.77 2.94 -7.87
N TYR A 143 7.82 3.87 -7.77
CA TYR A 143 8.08 5.31 -7.79
C TYR A 143 9.07 5.71 -6.69
N LEU A 144 8.87 5.22 -5.46
CA LEU A 144 9.81 5.47 -4.37
C LEU A 144 11.21 4.94 -4.68
N SER A 145 11.33 3.75 -5.27
CA SER A 145 12.64 3.19 -5.63
C SER A 145 13.35 4.01 -6.71
N GLU A 146 12.62 4.56 -7.67
CA GLU A 146 13.15 5.40 -8.75
C GLU A 146 13.53 6.80 -8.27
N MET A 147 12.84 7.32 -7.25
CA MET A 147 13.12 8.62 -6.65
C MET A 147 14.23 8.58 -5.59
N ALA A 148 14.45 7.40 -4.99
CA ALA A 148 15.28 7.26 -3.81
C ALA A 148 16.77 6.96 -4.10
N PRO A 149 17.65 7.53 -3.25
CA PRO A 149 19.01 7.05 -3.03
C PRO A 149 19.14 5.54 -2.90
N LYS A 150 20.12 4.96 -3.62
CA LYS A 150 20.41 3.52 -3.61
C LYS A 150 20.59 3.03 -2.17
N GLU A 151 21.14 3.89 -1.31
CA GLU A 151 21.44 3.67 0.10
C GLU A 151 20.19 3.56 0.98
N ILE A 152 19.09 4.23 0.63
CA ILE A 152 17.87 4.29 1.46
C ILE A 152 16.68 3.54 0.86
N ARG A 153 16.78 3.00 -0.37
CA ARG A 153 15.69 2.24 -1.03
C ARG A 153 15.09 1.15 -0.12
N GLY A 154 15.93 0.41 0.60
CA GLY A 154 15.49 -0.62 1.53
C GLY A 154 14.67 -0.06 2.71
N ALA A 155 15.09 1.06 3.28
CA ALA A 155 14.38 1.72 4.38
C ALA A 155 13.00 2.24 3.95
N LEU A 156 12.85 2.65 2.69
CA LEU A 156 11.59 3.13 2.14
C LEU A 156 10.58 2.03 1.87
N SER A 157 11.06 0.88 1.40
CA SER A 157 10.23 -0.32 1.32
C SER A 157 9.74 -0.76 2.70
N ALA A 158 10.62 -0.72 3.72
CA ALA A 158 10.24 -0.97 5.11
C ALA A 158 9.23 0.05 5.64
N LEU A 159 9.41 1.34 5.33
CA LEU A 159 8.46 2.39 5.69
C LEU A 159 7.09 2.13 5.09
N ASN A 160 7.01 1.77 3.80
CA ASN A 160 5.74 1.43 3.16
C ASN A 160 5.03 0.30 3.89
N GLN A 161 5.75 -0.77 4.27
CA GLN A 161 5.17 -1.87 5.03
C GLN A 161 4.65 -1.45 6.41
N VAL A 162 5.40 -0.62 7.14
CA VAL A 162 4.95 -0.08 8.44
C VAL A 162 3.69 0.77 8.26
N MET A 163 3.61 1.55 7.19
CA MET A 163 2.43 2.39 6.90
C MET A 163 1.20 1.57 6.52
N ILE A 164 1.37 0.45 5.81
CA ILE A 164 0.28 -0.52 5.56
C ILE A 164 -0.30 -1.02 6.88
N ILE A 165 0.54 -1.51 7.78
CA ILE A 165 0.03 -2.04 9.06
C ILE A 165 -0.53 -0.92 9.95
N THR A 166 0.05 0.28 9.90
CA THR A 166 -0.50 1.47 10.57
C THR A 166 -1.90 1.80 10.04
N GLY A 167 -2.12 1.71 8.73
CA GLY A 167 -3.43 1.86 8.10
C GLY A 167 -4.45 0.84 8.62
N ILE A 168 -4.06 -0.43 8.76
CA ILE A 168 -4.92 -1.50 9.30
C ILE A 168 -5.33 -1.20 10.75
N VAL A 169 -4.38 -0.76 11.59
CA VAL A 169 -4.65 -0.37 12.98
C VAL A 169 -5.59 0.83 13.04
N MET A 170 -5.32 1.87 12.26
CA MET A 170 -6.14 3.07 12.20
C MET A 170 -7.57 2.74 11.75
N ALA A 171 -7.71 1.90 10.72
CA ALA A 171 -9.01 1.43 10.27
C ALA A 171 -9.76 0.65 11.36
N SER A 172 -9.07 -0.22 12.11
CA SER A 172 -9.69 -0.96 13.21
C SER A 172 -10.14 -0.03 14.34
N ILE A 173 -9.37 1.01 14.65
CA ILE A 173 -9.75 2.03 15.65
C ILE A 173 -10.97 2.82 15.18
N ILE A 174 -10.99 3.24 13.91
CA ILE A 174 -12.14 3.93 13.31
C ILE A 174 -13.38 3.03 13.32
N GLY A 175 -13.22 1.74 12.99
CA GLY A 175 -14.28 0.74 13.07
C GLY A 175 -14.84 0.60 14.50
N TYR A 176 -13.97 0.61 15.51
CA TYR A 176 -14.39 0.58 16.90
C TYR A 176 -15.17 1.85 17.29
N ILE A 177 -14.66 3.04 16.96
CA ILE A 177 -15.32 4.31 17.27
C ILE A 177 -16.71 4.40 16.62
N LEU A 178 -16.85 3.89 15.39
CA LEU A 178 -18.10 3.93 14.63
C LEU A 178 -19.06 2.78 14.93
N THR A 179 -18.73 1.90 15.90
CA THR A 179 -19.62 0.79 16.31
C THR A 179 -20.96 1.28 16.86
N SER A 180 -20.99 2.44 17.52
CA SER A 180 -22.22 3.02 18.08
C SER A 180 -23.05 3.84 17.08
N SER A 181 -22.58 4.02 15.85
CA SER A 181 -23.26 4.84 14.83
C SER A 181 -24.25 4.01 14.02
N ALA A 182 -25.48 4.52 13.86
CA ALA A 182 -26.40 4.02 12.83
C ALA A 182 -25.72 4.15 11.46
N ASP A 183 -25.79 3.11 10.63
CA ASP A 183 -25.09 3.02 9.34
C ASP A 183 -23.56 3.20 9.41
N GLY A 184 -22.95 2.90 10.57
CA GLY A 184 -21.51 3.09 10.80
C GLY A 184 -20.63 2.45 9.73
N TRP A 185 -21.02 1.31 9.15
CA TRP A 185 -20.26 0.64 8.09
C TRP A 185 -20.16 1.47 6.79
N ARG A 186 -21.18 2.27 6.47
CA ARG A 186 -21.15 3.17 5.29
C ARG A 186 -20.11 4.26 5.49
N ILE A 187 -20.08 4.84 6.70
CA ILE A 187 -19.11 5.86 7.09
C ILE A 187 -17.69 5.25 7.12
N MET A 188 -17.54 4.04 7.67
CA MET A 188 -16.27 3.31 7.68
C MET A 188 -15.68 3.19 6.26
N LEU A 189 -16.47 2.72 5.29
CA LEU A 189 -16.02 2.59 3.91
C LEU A 189 -15.82 3.95 3.22
N GLY A 190 -16.69 4.92 3.49
CA GLY A 190 -16.64 6.27 2.91
C GLY A 190 -15.50 7.14 3.43
N LEU A 191 -15.01 6.92 4.65
CA LEU A 191 -13.86 7.63 5.21
C LEU A 191 -12.56 7.37 4.44
N GLY A 192 -12.50 6.32 3.60
CA GLY A 192 -11.42 6.10 2.65
C GLY A 192 -11.21 7.25 1.66
N VAL A 193 -12.25 8.06 1.42
CA VAL A 193 -12.19 9.28 0.59
C VAL A 193 -11.19 10.31 1.12
N VAL A 194 -11.03 10.41 2.44
CA VAL A 194 -10.16 11.42 3.05
C VAL A 194 -8.69 11.21 2.64
N PRO A 195 -8.06 10.04 2.91
CA PRO A 195 -6.68 9.82 2.50
C PRO A 195 -6.53 9.77 0.98
N SER A 196 -7.55 9.38 0.20
CA SER A 196 -7.46 9.34 -1.27
C SER A 196 -7.47 10.74 -1.88
N ILE A 197 -8.25 11.69 -1.37
CA ILE A 197 -8.19 13.09 -1.79
C ILE A 197 -6.83 13.69 -1.45
N ILE A 198 -6.30 13.41 -0.25
CA ILE A 198 -4.96 13.88 0.14
C ILE A 198 -3.90 13.31 -0.83
N MET A 199 -4.03 12.04 -1.22
CA MET A 199 -3.17 11.44 -2.24
C MET A 199 -3.32 12.10 -3.61
N ALA A 200 -4.55 12.38 -4.05
CA ALA A 200 -4.79 13.03 -5.34
C ALA A 200 -4.16 14.42 -5.40
N LEU A 201 -4.37 15.24 -4.35
CA LEU A 201 -3.74 16.57 -4.24
C LEU A 201 -2.22 16.46 -4.18
N GLY A 202 -1.71 15.47 -3.47
CA GLY A 202 -0.29 15.14 -3.41
C GLY A 202 0.34 14.76 -4.72
N ALA A 203 -0.37 13.93 -5.49
CA ALA A 203 0.02 13.50 -6.81
C ALA A 203 0.19 14.71 -7.75
N LEU A 204 -0.50 15.84 -7.53
CA LEU A 204 -0.28 17.05 -8.31
C LEU A 204 1.04 17.77 -7.96
N MET A 205 1.53 17.63 -6.73
CA MET A 205 2.72 18.30 -6.21
C MET A 205 4.03 17.53 -6.46
N ILE A 206 3.96 16.20 -6.56
CA ILE A 206 5.16 15.38 -6.75
C ILE A 206 5.76 15.51 -8.17
N PRO A 207 7.10 15.43 -8.31
CA PRO A 207 7.74 15.36 -9.61
C PRO A 207 7.55 13.98 -10.26
N GLU A 208 7.72 13.92 -11.58
CA GLU A 208 7.75 12.66 -12.31
C GLU A 208 9.07 11.91 -12.10
N SER A 209 9.07 10.60 -12.29
CA SER A 209 10.26 9.76 -12.14
C SER A 209 11.38 10.17 -13.12
N PRO A 210 12.63 10.35 -12.64
CA PRO A 210 13.79 10.60 -13.50
C PRO A 210 13.97 9.54 -14.60
N ARG A 211 13.70 8.28 -14.26
CA ARG A 211 13.78 7.16 -15.21
C ARG A 211 12.77 7.31 -16.33
N TRP A 212 11.51 7.62 -15.99
CA TRP A 212 10.48 7.87 -17.00
C TRP A 212 10.78 9.09 -17.87
N LEU A 213 11.26 10.17 -17.26
CA LEU A 213 11.63 11.40 -17.99
C LEU A 213 12.73 11.13 -19.02
N ILE A 214 13.76 10.36 -18.65
CA ILE A 214 14.83 9.96 -19.58
C ILE A 214 14.27 9.07 -20.71
N ALA A 215 13.40 8.11 -20.39
CA ALA A 215 12.73 7.28 -21.41
C ALA A 215 11.83 8.08 -22.37
N LYS A 216 11.39 9.28 -21.99
CA LYS A 216 10.65 10.22 -22.84
C LYS A 216 11.53 11.32 -23.46
N ASN A 217 12.85 11.16 -23.45
CA ASN A 217 13.83 12.14 -23.95
C ASN A 217 13.75 13.52 -23.28
N LYS A 218 13.27 13.58 -22.03
CA LYS A 218 13.14 14.81 -21.21
C LYS A 218 14.27 14.91 -20.18
N GLU A 219 15.52 14.85 -20.65
CA GLU A 219 16.69 14.79 -19.78
C GLU A 219 16.87 16.02 -18.89
N ALA A 220 16.59 17.22 -19.40
CA ALA A 220 16.70 18.46 -18.61
C ALA A 220 15.76 18.44 -17.39
N GLU A 221 14.53 17.95 -17.57
CA GLU A 221 13.57 17.76 -16.49
C GLU A 221 14.06 16.68 -15.51
N ALA A 222 14.58 15.55 -16.02
CA ALA A 222 15.13 14.47 -15.19
C ALA A 222 16.29 14.96 -14.31
N ARG A 223 17.21 15.74 -14.87
CA ARG A 223 18.32 16.39 -14.16
C ARG A 223 17.78 17.32 -13.07
N ALA A 224 16.81 18.17 -13.38
CA ALA A 224 16.20 19.05 -12.39
C ALA A 224 15.55 18.30 -11.22
N VAL A 225 14.97 17.11 -11.47
CA VAL A 225 14.41 16.25 -10.43
C VAL A 225 15.51 15.60 -9.59
N LEU A 226 16.54 15.02 -10.22
CA LEU A 226 17.66 14.38 -9.53
C LEU A 226 18.44 15.36 -8.65
N LEU A 227 18.66 16.60 -9.11
CA LEU A 227 19.33 17.64 -8.33
C LEU A 227 18.56 18.07 -7.07
N LYS A 228 17.27 17.74 -6.96
CA LYS A 228 16.52 17.93 -5.70
C LYS A 228 16.97 16.94 -4.63
N THR A 229 17.46 15.76 -5.03
CA THR A 229 17.80 14.68 -4.11
C THR A 229 19.28 14.34 -4.03
N ARG A 230 20.05 14.64 -5.07
CA ARG A 230 21.46 14.31 -5.30
C ARG A 230 22.35 15.54 -5.36
N SER A 231 23.66 15.33 -5.16
CA SER A 231 24.67 16.30 -5.61
C SER A 231 24.78 16.27 -7.14
N GLN A 232 25.34 17.33 -7.73
CA GLN A 232 25.52 17.45 -9.18
C GLN A 232 26.24 16.23 -9.78
N THR A 233 27.37 15.81 -9.20
CA THR A 233 28.16 14.69 -9.71
C THR A 233 27.36 13.39 -9.74
N ILE A 234 26.67 13.07 -8.65
CA ILE A 234 25.87 11.84 -8.53
C ILE A 234 24.68 11.88 -9.50
N ALA A 235 24.07 13.05 -9.69
CA ALA A 235 22.95 13.21 -10.62
C ALA A 235 23.37 12.91 -12.06
N GLU A 236 24.52 13.42 -12.53
CA GLU A 236 25.00 13.14 -13.89
C GLU A 236 25.39 11.67 -14.09
N GLU A 237 26.05 11.06 -13.10
CA GLU A 237 26.36 9.62 -13.13
C GLU A 237 25.09 8.77 -13.22
N GLU A 238 24.07 9.09 -12.43
CA GLU A 238 22.78 8.40 -12.42
C GLU A 238 22.02 8.60 -13.75
N ILE A 239 22.10 9.77 -14.38
CA ILE A 239 21.55 10.01 -15.73
C ILE A 239 22.21 9.09 -16.77
N ILE A 240 23.53 8.97 -16.75
CA ILE A 240 24.28 8.13 -17.69
C ILE A 240 23.90 6.66 -17.50
N GLU A 241 23.83 6.19 -16.25
CA GLU A 241 23.41 4.83 -15.91
C GLU A 241 21.98 4.55 -16.39
N ILE A 242 21.03 5.45 -16.10
CA ILE A 242 19.63 5.29 -16.53
C ILE A 242 19.53 5.27 -18.05
N LYS A 243 20.22 6.16 -18.78
CA LYS A 243 20.24 6.15 -20.25
C LYS A 243 20.74 4.83 -20.81
N ARG A 244 21.80 4.26 -20.23
CA ARG A 244 22.33 2.96 -20.64
C ARG A 244 21.29 1.87 -20.46
N VAL A 245 20.60 1.84 -19.32
CA VAL A 245 19.55 0.84 -19.05
C VAL A 245 18.37 1.01 -20.00
N VAL A 246 17.85 2.23 -20.15
CA VAL A 246 16.72 2.54 -21.05
C VAL A 246 17.03 2.21 -22.51
N ALA A 247 18.27 2.41 -22.96
CA ALA A 247 18.67 2.05 -24.32
C ALA A 247 18.73 0.53 -24.56
N LEU A 248 18.82 -0.28 -23.49
CA LEU A 248 18.81 -1.74 -23.54
C LEU A 248 17.39 -2.32 -23.38
N GLU A 249 16.41 -1.54 -22.92
CA GLU A 249 15.00 -1.93 -22.66
C GLU A 249 14.16 -2.08 -23.96
N ASP A 250 14.73 -2.71 -25.00
CA ASP A 250 14.05 -2.89 -26.30
C ASP A 250 13.00 -4.04 -26.26
N LYS A 251 12.88 -4.75 -25.12
CA LYS A 251 12.14 -6.01 -25.03
C LYS A 251 10.97 -6.07 -24.04
N GLY A 252 10.53 -4.98 -23.41
CA GLY A 252 9.25 -4.94 -22.65
C GLY A 252 8.84 -6.25 -21.92
N ILE A 253 7.59 -6.72 -22.10
CA ILE A 253 7.05 -7.95 -21.48
C ILE A 253 7.79 -9.22 -21.95
N ARG A 254 8.48 -9.18 -23.10
CA ARG A 254 9.19 -10.34 -23.65
C ARG A 254 10.43 -10.70 -22.81
N GLU A 255 11.01 -9.77 -22.06
CA GLU A 255 12.12 -10.07 -21.13
C GLU A 255 11.72 -11.04 -20.02
N ILE A 256 10.44 -11.03 -19.62
CA ILE A 256 9.90 -11.98 -18.63
C ILE A 256 10.03 -13.43 -19.13
N THR A 257 10.09 -13.63 -20.44
CA THR A 257 10.22 -14.97 -21.06
C THR A 257 11.67 -15.45 -21.17
N ASP A 258 12.66 -14.60 -20.89
CA ASP A 258 14.08 -14.93 -21.00
C ASP A 258 14.50 -15.98 -19.96
N LYS A 259 15.33 -16.94 -20.39
CA LYS A 259 15.72 -18.10 -19.58
C LYS A 259 16.38 -17.73 -18.24
N TRP A 260 17.05 -16.58 -18.17
CA TRP A 260 17.73 -16.11 -16.95
C TRP A 260 16.78 -15.40 -15.97
N VAL A 261 15.66 -14.83 -16.44
CA VAL A 261 14.64 -14.18 -15.60
C VAL A 261 13.67 -15.19 -15.00
N ARG A 262 13.37 -16.28 -15.73
CA ARG A 262 12.41 -17.32 -15.29
C ARG A 262 12.63 -17.83 -13.86
N PRO A 263 13.86 -18.18 -13.40
CA PRO A 263 14.07 -18.63 -12.03
C PRO A 263 13.74 -17.55 -10.99
N LEU A 264 14.07 -16.27 -11.26
CA LEU A 264 13.76 -15.15 -10.38
C LEU A 264 12.25 -14.89 -10.33
N LEU A 265 11.57 -14.98 -11.48
CA LEU A 265 10.13 -14.85 -11.58
C LEU A 265 9.42 -15.95 -10.79
N TRP A 266 9.82 -17.21 -10.98
CA TRP A 266 9.24 -18.33 -10.24
C TRP A 266 9.49 -18.23 -8.73
N LEU A 267 10.67 -17.80 -8.32
CA LEU A 267 10.96 -17.52 -6.91
C LEU A 267 10.01 -16.46 -6.36
N GLY A 268 9.84 -15.34 -7.06
CA GLY A 268 8.91 -14.28 -6.65
C GLY A 268 7.46 -14.74 -6.55
N ILE A 269 6.98 -15.47 -7.57
CA ILE A 269 5.62 -16.03 -7.59
C ILE A 269 5.42 -17.03 -6.44
N PHE A 270 6.37 -17.95 -6.24
CA PHE A 270 6.25 -18.96 -5.19
C PHE A 270 6.28 -18.33 -3.79
N LEU A 271 7.15 -17.33 -3.57
CA LEU A 271 7.16 -16.58 -2.32
C LEU A 271 5.85 -15.81 -2.09
N ALA A 272 5.26 -15.20 -3.13
CA ALA A 272 3.97 -14.52 -3.03
C ALA A 272 2.82 -15.50 -2.72
N ILE A 273 2.84 -16.68 -3.33
CA ILE A 273 1.88 -17.76 -3.04
C ILE A 273 2.03 -18.21 -1.59
N LEU A 274 3.24 -18.56 -1.15
CA LEU A 274 3.51 -18.99 0.22
C LEU A 274 3.04 -17.94 1.24
N GLN A 275 3.27 -16.65 0.97
CA GLN A 275 2.78 -15.56 1.81
C GLN A 275 1.26 -15.60 1.95
N GLN A 276 0.50 -15.84 0.88
CA GLN A 276 -0.96 -15.94 0.95
C GLN A 276 -1.44 -17.22 1.65
N PHE A 277 -0.73 -18.33 1.47
CA PHE A 277 -1.04 -19.61 2.12
C PHE A 277 -0.85 -19.60 3.64
N THR A 278 -0.12 -18.62 4.19
CA THR A 278 -0.10 -18.38 5.64
C THR A 278 -1.49 -18.07 6.22
N GLY A 279 -2.45 -17.68 5.37
CA GLY A 279 -3.80 -17.34 5.80
C GLY A 279 -3.91 -15.99 6.48
N ILE A 280 -2.88 -15.13 6.40
CA ILE A 280 -2.87 -13.83 7.08
C ILE A 280 -4.07 -12.96 6.70
N ASN A 281 -4.48 -12.99 5.43
CA ASN A 281 -5.66 -12.25 4.97
C ASN A 281 -6.97 -12.79 5.57
N ALA A 282 -7.07 -14.09 5.82
CA ALA A 282 -8.24 -14.64 6.51
C ALA A 282 -8.33 -14.11 7.96
N VAL A 283 -7.18 -14.03 8.65
CA VAL A 283 -7.09 -13.43 9.98
C VAL A 283 -7.46 -11.95 9.93
N VAL A 284 -6.86 -11.16 9.03
CA VAL A 284 -7.08 -9.72 8.96
C VAL A 284 -8.53 -9.38 8.59
N TYR A 285 -9.17 -10.13 7.69
CA TYR A 285 -10.53 -9.82 7.21
C TYR A 285 -11.66 -10.40 8.05
N PHE A 286 -11.48 -11.59 8.62
CA PHE A 286 -12.58 -12.34 9.23
C PHE A 286 -12.49 -12.48 10.74
N THR A 287 -11.42 -12.05 11.40
CA THR A 287 -11.30 -12.18 12.87
C THR A 287 -12.52 -11.62 13.63
N PRO A 288 -13.00 -10.39 13.38
CA PRO A 288 -14.19 -9.88 14.04
C PRO A 288 -15.44 -10.73 13.77
N THR A 289 -15.66 -11.12 12.51
CA THR A 289 -16.80 -11.95 12.10
C THR A 289 -16.79 -13.33 12.75
N ILE A 290 -15.61 -13.96 12.85
CA ILE A 290 -15.44 -15.26 13.51
C ILE A 290 -15.75 -15.14 14.99
N LEU A 291 -15.21 -14.12 15.67
CA LEU A 291 -15.45 -13.89 17.10
C LEU A 291 -16.93 -13.64 17.41
N VAL A 292 -17.63 -12.87 16.56
CA VAL A 292 -19.08 -12.67 16.67
C VAL A 292 -19.84 -13.98 16.46
N GLY A 293 -19.40 -14.82 15.51
CA GLY A 293 -19.95 -16.16 15.31
C GLY A 293 -19.76 -17.10 16.52
N LEU A 294 -18.77 -16.84 17.37
CA LEU A 294 -18.53 -17.54 18.63
C LEU A 294 -19.30 -16.95 19.83
N GLY A 295 -20.13 -15.92 19.61
CA GLY A 295 -20.94 -15.27 20.65
C GLY A 295 -20.29 -14.06 21.31
N VAL A 296 -19.14 -13.58 20.84
CA VAL A 296 -18.54 -12.32 21.31
C VAL A 296 -19.37 -11.13 20.80
N ALA A 297 -19.59 -10.12 21.65
CA ALA A 297 -20.30 -8.91 21.21
C ALA A 297 -19.55 -8.20 20.08
N PRO A 298 -20.24 -7.62 19.06
CA PRO A 298 -19.60 -6.94 17.94
C PRO A 298 -18.55 -5.89 18.33
N ALA A 299 -18.84 -5.08 19.35
CA ALA A 299 -17.92 -4.06 19.84
C ALA A 299 -16.62 -4.66 20.42
N ASP A 300 -16.75 -5.75 21.19
CA ASP A 300 -15.62 -6.45 21.80
C ASP A 300 -14.78 -7.18 20.74
N ALA A 301 -15.43 -7.80 19.75
CA ALA A 301 -14.76 -8.45 18.63
C ALA A 301 -13.90 -7.47 17.82
N ILE A 302 -14.43 -6.26 17.56
CA ILE A 302 -13.69 -5.19 16.88
C ILE A 302 -12.56 -4.65 17.78
N LEU A 303 -12.78 -4.53 19.09
CA LEU A 303 -11.73 -4.13 20.04
C LEU A 303 -10.56 -5.14 20.08
N TYR A 304 -10.85 -6.44 20.05
CA TYR A 304 -9.81 -7.47 19.95
C TYR A 304 -9.04 -7.39 18.64
N ASN A 305 -9.71 -7.02 17.54
CA ASN A 305 -9.06 -6.79 16.26
C ASN A 305 -8.11 -5.57 16.28
N VAL A 306 -8.46 -4.51 17.03
CA VAL A 306 -7.52 -3.40 17.30
C VAL A 306 -6.27 -3.92 18.01
N GLY A 307 -6.43 -4.76 19.03
CA GLY A 307 -5.32 -5.40 19.74
C GLY A 307 -4.43 -6.22 18.80
N LEU A 308 -5.04 -7.04 17.93
CA LEU A 308 -4.33 -7.83 16.92
C LEU A 308 -3.53 -6.94 15.96
N GLY A 309 -4.14 -5.87 15.45
CA GLY A 309 -3.44 -4.90 14.60
C GLY A 309 -2.24 -4.25 15.29
N VAL A 310 -2.37 -3.90 16.57
CA VAL A 310 -1.25 -3.32 17.35
C VAL A 310 -0.11 -4.32 17.49
N VAL A 311 -0.41 -5.60 17.76
CA VAL A 311 0.61 -6.66 17.78
C VAL A 311 1.29 -6.78 16.42
N MET A 312 0.53 -6.80 15.32
CA MET A 312 1.08 -6.82 13.97
C MET A 312 2.02 -5.63 13.69
N LEU A 313 1.64 -4.43 14.13
CA LEU A 313 2.45 -3.23 13.94
C LEU A 313 3.79 -3.33 14.68
N VAL A 314 3.75 -3.81 15.92
CA VAL A 314 4.94 -3.97 16.76
C VAL A 314 5.86 -5.03 16.18
N MET A 315 5.31 -6.17 15.78
CA MET A 315 6.07 -7.24 15.14
C MET A 315 6.67 -6.80 13.81
N THR A 316 5.97 -6.00 13.01
CA THR A 316 6.48 -5.43 11.76
C THR A 316 7.67 -4.50 12.01
N ILE A 317 7.60 -3.67 13.06
CA ILE A 317 8.71 -2.80 13.44
C ILE A 317 9.92 -3.62 13.92
N ILE A 318 9.70 -4.66 14.72
CA ILE A 318 10.77 -5.56 15.16
C ILE A 318 11.40 -6.26 13.95
N ALA A 319 10.60 -6.80 13.05
CA ALA A 319 11.05 -7.49 11.84
C ALA A 319 11.87 -6.56 10.92
N THR A 320 11.41 -5.32 10.71
CA THR A 320 12.15 -4.33 9.88
C THR A 320 13.47 -3.90 10.51
N GLN A 321 13.61 -3.95 11.85
CA GLN A 321 14.90 -3.69 12.51
C GLN A 321 15.82 -4.92 12.52
N LEU A 322 15.25 -6.12 12.55
CA LEU A 322 16.00 -7.38 12.52
C LEU A 322 16.51 -7.72 11.12
N ILE A 323 15.85 -7.23 10.06
CA ILE A 323 16.20 -7.55 8.67
C ILE A 323 17.64 -7.20 8.31
N ASP A 324 18.13 -6.07 8.84
CA ASP A 324 19.49 -5.58 8.63
C ASP A 324 20.53 -6.40 9.42
N LYS A 325 20.12 -7.11 10.49
CA LYS A 325 21.01 -7.86 11.39
C LYS A 325 21.06 -9.36 11.11
N VAL A 326 19.89 -9.96 10.91
CA VAL A 326 19.71 -11.42 10.78
C VAL A 326 19.72 -11.86 9.31
N GLY A 327 19.47 -10.91 8.40
CA GLY A 327 19.38 -11.15 6.97
C GLY A 327 18.01 -11.67 6.51
N ARG A 328 17.64 -11.33 5.28
CA ARG A 328 16.30 -11.59 4.71
C ARG A 328 15.94 -13.09 4.64
N LYS A 329 16.90 -13.94 4.27
CA LYS A 329 16.68 -15.39 4.10
C LYS A 329 16.33 -16.07 5.42
N ASN A 330 17.06 -15.76 6.49
CA ASN A 330 16.85 -16.39 7.79
C ASN A 330 15.50 -15.97 8.37
N LEU A 331 15.14 -14.69 8.27
CA LEU A 331 13.81 -14.21 8.65
C LEU A 331 12.69 -14.92 7.90
N LEU A 332 12.86 -15.23 6.61
CA LEU A 332 11.87 -15.94 5.81
C LEU A 332 11.80 -17.46 6.11
N ILE A 333 12.84 -18.04 6.69
CA ILE A 333 12.85 -19.47 7.09
C ILE A 333 12.21 -19.66 8.47
N TYR A 334 12.43 -18.71 9.39
CA TYR A 334 11.97 -18.83 10.78
C TYR A 334 10.63 -18.14 11.06
N GLY A 335 10.24 -17.16 10.25
CA GLY A 335 9.00 -16.40 10.39
C GLY A 335 7.90 -16.93 9.49
#